data_AF-A0AAP5IBR6-F1
#
_entry.id   AF-A0AAP5IBR6-F1
#
_cell.length_a   1.000
_cell.length_b   1.000
_cell.length_c   1.000
_cell.angle_alpha   90.00
_cell.angle_beta   90.00
_cell.angle_gamma   90.00
#
_symmetry.space_group_name_H-M   'P 1'
#
loop_
_entity.id
_entity.type
_entity.pdbx_description
1 polymer ?
#
loop_
_entity_poly.entity_id
_entity_poly.type
_entity_poly.pdbx_seq_one_letter_code
_entity_poly.pdbx_strand_id
1 'polypeptide(L)'
;MSYAKNLKLYFEFLQDFGLDWKKIKLDQLAEFIHWLRNPNPGSYPIIPTEAKRTNRTINQILSTISSFDEFHGRLGDFSGVELTTNKAAYPSQYKPFLYGIANQSPVKKRLLKVKELKRLPKCLASIQVQQLIKACNTLRDKFLICLLYETGLRLGEALGLRHEDMITEGRNEILVRFRENVNGARAKSRVERLLAVNIDLMRLYSNYLIDEYPVEADCDYVFVNIKKGQIGEPMKVSRAKALFQDLSEKTGIRVSPHLLRHTHATELIKSGWDMPYVQKRLGHASIQTTVNTYVHLLDEDLREEYEKYFSKMNKDVQISNLKAAAQKKKEEALSKTESAIKQIIKEGKKINMSVVAAYANVSVSYLYKYPEIKQRIQQLRDQQVLPVRSNNSGATSASNQVIIIQLRSRIKQLEVEVKELKLINESLAGQLHEFMGYQAQVQHLQSQNIELQSKLDSIKKQPTIISSRKRSPLYPKQKKPEVSLHIKSELRALGIKLTSTLRRTINSVTEITVLNAIEALKQALETENIRSPGGWLKCAIEGGWVKNQAQISKDN
;
A
#
# COMPACT_ATOMS: atom_id res chain seq x y z
N MET A 1 -28.27 -19.91 18.02
CA MET A 1 -27.05 -20.70 18.35
C MET A 1 -25.98 -19.93 19.14
N SER A 2 -25.61 -18.69 18.77
CA SER A 2 -24.55 -17.96 19.50
C SER A 2 -24.84 -17.72 20.98
N TYR A 3 -26.10 -17.39 21.30
CA TYR A 3 -26.55 -17.13 22.68
C TYR A 3 -26.34 -18.34 23.60
N ALA A 4 -26.86 -19.50 23.22
CA ALA A 4 -26.72 -20.74 24.00
C ALA A 4 -25.26 -21.18 24.19
N LYS A 5 -24.41 -21.04 23.17
CA LYS A 5 -22.97 -21.36 23.29
C LYS A 5 -22.25 -20.44 24.28
N ASN A 6 -22.60 -19.15 24.29
CA ASN A 6 -22.02 -18.19 25.23
C ASN A 6 -22.50 -18.43 26.66
N LEU A 7 -23.78 -18.75 26.86
CA LEU A 7 -24.31 -19.12 28.18
C LEU A 7 -23.71 -20.43 28.68
N LYS A 8 -23.51 -21.43 27.82
CA LYS A 8 -22.83 -22.67 28.20
C LYS A 8 -21.47 -22.39 28.86
N LEU A 9 -20.66 -21.53 28.25
CA LEU A 9 -19.36 -21.14 28.81
C LEU A 9 -19.48 -20.45 30.18
N TYR A 10 -20.53 -19.66 30.38
CA TYR A 10 -20.80 -19.00 31.65
C TYR A 10 -21.19 -20.02 32.73
N PHE A 11 -22.07 -20.98 32.41
CA PHE A 11 -22.47 -22.03 33.35
C PHE A 11 -21.33 -23.03 33.64
N GLU A 12 -20.46 -23.33 32.68
CA GLU A 12 -19.23 -24.10 32.93
C GLU A 12 -18.32 -23.40 33.95
N PHE A 13 -18.12 -22.09 33.81
CA PHE A 13 -17.38 -21.31 34.80
C PHE A 13 -18.05 -21.32 36.18
N LEU A 14 -19.37 -21.12 36.24
CA LEU A 14 -20.09 -21.18 37.51
C LEU A 14 -19.94 -22.54 38.20
N GLN A 15 -19.97 -23.62 37.42
CA GLN A 15 -19.77 -24.98 37.92
C GLN A 15 -18.34 -25.20 38.43
N ASP A 16 -17.32 -24.76 37.68
CA ASP A 16 -15.90 -24.88 38.04
C ASP A 16 -15.58 -24.22 39.39
N PHE A 17 -16.24 -23.09 39.69
CA PHE A 17 -16.00 -22.29 40.90
C PHE A 17 -17.09 -22.44 41.97
N GLY A 18 -18.10 -23.31 41.76
CA GLY A 18 -19.20 -23.52 42.71
C GLY A 18 -20.04 -22.27 42.98
N LEU A 19 -20.24 -21.43 41.96
CA LEU A 19 -20.92 -20.14 42.08
C LEU A 19 -22.40 -20.23 41.66
N ASP A 20 -23.24 -19.48 42.36
CA ASP A 20 -24.64 -19.28 42.00
C ASP A 20 -24.78 -18.03 41.12
N TRP A 21 -25.35 -18.20 39.92
CA TRP A 21 -25.58 -17.10 38.98
C TRP A 21 -26.49 -16.02 39.57
N LYS A 22 -27.40 -16.36 40.49
CA LYS A 22 -28.33 -15.39 41.12
C LYS A 22 -27.65 -14.43 42.08
N LYS A 23 -26.46 -14.76 42.57
CA LYS A 23 -25.72 -14.03 43.61
C LYS A 23 -24.33 -13.59 43.17
N ILE A 24 -24.07 -13.59 41.86
CA ILE A 24 -22.73 -13.32 41.34
C ILE A 24 -22.29 -11.87 41.61
N LYS A 25 -21.04 -11.72 42.06
CA LYS A 25 -20.40 -10.44 42.34
C LYS A 25 -19.54 -9.95 41.16
N LEU A 26 -19.23 -8.65 41.17
CA LEU A 26 -18.40 -8.04 40.12
C LEU A 26 -16.99 -8.66 40.02
N ASP A 27 -16.39 -9.00 41.17
CA ASP A 27 -15.05 -9.61 41.22
C ASP A 27 -15.02 -10.98 40.54
N GLN A 28 -16.07 -11.79 40.77
CA GLN A 28 -16.25 -13.11 40.13
C GLN A 28 -16.47 -12.99 38.61
N LEU A 29 -17.12 -11.91 38.16
CA LEU A 29 -17.26 -11.62 36.73
C LEU A 29 -15.93 -11.14 36.10
N ALA A 30 -15.06 -10.48 36.87
CA ALA A 30 -13.71 -10.16 36.43
C ALA A 30 -12.84 -11.44 36.31
N GLU A 31 -12.98 -12.37 37.26
CA GLU A 31 -12.37 -13.71 37.18
C GLU A 31 -12.90 -14.50 35.99
N PHE A 32 -14.19 -14.40 35.66
CA PHE A 32 -14.75 -15.00 34.46
C PHE A 32 -14.09 -14.48 33.18
N ILE A 33 -13.78 -13.19 33.09
CA ILE A 33 -13.02 -12.63 31.95
C ILE A 33 -11.63 -13.27 31.86
N HIS A 34 -10.98 -13.51 33.01
CA HIS A 34 -9.70 -14.21 33.04
C HIS A 34 -9.84 -15.66 32.59
N TRP A 35 -10.83 -16.39 33.10
CA TRP A 35 -11.15 -17.76 32.71
C TRP A 35 -11.49 -17.88 31.21
N LEU A 36 -12.17 -16.89 30.63
CA LEU A 36 -12.43 -16.85 29.19
C LEU A 36 -11.14 -16.70 28.35
N ARG A 37 -10.11 -16.04 28.89
CA ARG A 37 -8.78 -15.94 28.26
C ARG A 37 -8.00 -17.23 28.42
N ASN A 38 -8.01 -17.80 29.62
CA ASN A 38 -7.30 -19.02 29.99
C ASN A 38 -8.21 -19.91 30.86
N PRO A 39 -8.93 -20.88 30.27
CA PRO A 39 -9.85 -21.73 31.01
C PRO A 39 -9.08 -22.86 31.69
N ASN A 40 -8.31 -22.53 32.72
CA ASN A 40 -7.71 -23.48 33.64
C ASN A 40 -8.11 -23.08 35.07
N PRO A 41 -8.94 -23.88 35.77
CA PRO A 41 -9.27 -23.60 37.15
C PRO A 41 -7.99 -23.70 38.02
N GLY A 42 -7.71 -22.67 38.80
CA GLY A 42 -6.64 -22.68 39.83
C GLY A 42 -5.20 -22.47 39.35
N SER A 43 -4.93 -22.29 38.05
CA SER A 43 -3.57 -22.00 37.55
C SER A 43 -3.48 -20.63 36.87
N TYR A 44 -2.87 -19.66 37.55
CA TYR A 44 -2.51 -18.39 36.92
C TYR A 44 -1.15 -18.54 36.22
N PRO A 45 -1.09 -18.44 34.88
CA PRO A 45 0.18 -18.55 34.19
C PRO A 45 1.07 -17.35 34.58
N ILE A 46 2.23 -17.66 35.17
CA ILE A 46 3.25 -16.67 35.56
C ILE A 46 3.88 -16.02 34.31
N ILE A 47 3.78 -16.71 33.17
CA ILE A 47 4.26 -16.27 31.86
C ILE A 47 3.06 -15.78 31.05
N PRO A 48 3.18 -14.66 30.29
CA PRO A 48 2.12 -14.25 29.37
C PRO A 48 1.77 -15.37 28.39
N THR A 49 0.60 -15.96 28.52
CA THR A 49 0.06 -16.93 27.56
C THR A 49 -0.78 -16.24 26.51
N GLU A 50 -0.77 -16.76 25.28
CA GLU A 50 -1.71 -16.31 24.26
C GLU A 50 -3.15 -16.62 24.71
N ALA A 51 -3.99 -15.58 24.77
CA ALA A 51 -5.37 -15.75 25.16
C ALA A 51 -6.12 -16.63 24.15
N LYS A 52 -6.83 -17.64 24.63
CA LYS A 52 -7.64 -18.57 23.82
C LYS A 52 -8.73 -17.85 23.02
N ARG A 53 -9.21 -16.70 23.50
CA ARG A 53 -10.30 -15.93 22.90
C ARG A 53 -9.93 -14.48 22.70
N THR A 54 -10.38 -13.90 21.59
CA THR A 54 -10.18 -12.48 21.31
C THR A 54 -11.02 -11.60 22.23
N ASN A 55 -10.57 -10.37 22.51
CA ASN A 55 -11.32 -9.39 23.32
C ASN A 55 -12.74 -9.13 22.76
N ARG A 56 -12.92 -9.20 21.44
CA ARG A 56 -14.23 -9.08 20.79
C ARG A 56 -15.17 -10.23 21.13
N THR A 57 -14.66 -11.46 21.11
CA THR A 57 -15.42 -12.65 21.51
C THR A 57 -15.81 -12.57 22.98
N ILE A 58 -14.90 -12.14 23.86
CA ILE A 58 -15.18 -11.93 25.29
C ILE A 58 -16.29 -10.90 25.48
N ASN A 59 -16.22 -9.74 24.82
CA ASN A 59 -17.26 -8.72 24.92
C ASN A 59 -18.61 -9.17 24.34
N GLN A 60 -18.63 -10.08 23.36
CA GLN A 60 -19.85 -10.72 22.87
C GLN A 60 -20.47 -11.68 23.89
N ILE A 61 -19.64 -12.45 24.60
CA ILE A 61 -20.08 -13.32 25.70
C ILE A 61 -20.62 -12.47 26.84
N LEU A 62 -19.89 -11.44 27.28
CA LEU A 62 -20.36 -10.49 28.31
C LEU A 62 -21.68 -9.83 27.91
N SER A 63 -21.85 -9.47 26.62
CA SER A 63 -23.13 -8.95 26.12
C SER A 63 -24.28 -9.93 26.28
N THR A 64 -23.99 -11.21 26.09
CA THR A 64 -24.98 -12.28 26.17
C THR A 64 -25.44 -12.45 27.62
N ILE A 65 -24.48 -12.45 28.54
CA ILE A 65 -24.72 -12.53 29.99
C ILE A 65 -25.48 -11.29 30.47
N SER A 66 -25.08 -10.08 30.06
CA SER A 66 -25.84 -8.88 30.41
C SER A 66 -27.31 -8.94 29.95
N SER A 67 -27.58 -9.47 28.76
CA SER A 67 -28.96 -9.66 28.28
C SER A 67 -29.71 -10.76 29.04
N PHE A 68 -29.01 -11.79 29.51
CA PHE A 68 -29.56 -12.85 30.35
C PHE A 68 -29.91 -12.33 31.75
N ASP A 69 -28.98 -11.62 32.40
CA ASP A 69 -29.19 -11.01 33.70
C ASP A 69 -30.31 -9.97 33.65
N GLU A 70 -30.36 -9.13 32.60
CA GLU A 70 -31.44 -8.16 32.39
C GLU A 70 -32.81 -8.84 32.25
N PHE A 71 -32.87 -9.96 31.52
CA PHE A 71 -34.11 -10.72 31.38
C PHE A 71 -34.60 -11.25 32.73
N HIS A 72 -33.71 -11.82 33.55
CA HIS A 72 -34.07 -12.34 34.87
C HIS A 72 -34.28 -11.25 35.93
N GLY A 73 -33.59 -10.11 35.82
CA GLY A 73 -33.84 -8.93 36.65
C GLY A 73 -35.25 -8.37 36.46
N ARG A 74 -35.77 -8.38 35.22
CA ARG A 74 -37.16 -8.00 34.95
C ARG A 74 -38.19 -8.98 35.51
N LEU A 75 -37.83 -10.24 35.67
CA LEU A 75 -38.68 -11.26 36.27
C LEU A 75 -38.65 -11.26 37.81
N GLY A 76 -37.77 -10.46 38.43
CA GLY A 76 -37.62 -10.38 39.89
C GLY A 76 -36.76 -11.50 40.50
N ASP A 77 -36.18 -12.37 39.67
CA ASP A 77 -35.46 -13.59 40.09
C ASP A 77 -33.95 -13.40 40.28
N PHE A 78 -33.44 -12.18 40.09
CA PHE A 78 -32.01 -11.87 40.09
C PHE A 78 -31.65 -10.86 41.19
N SER A 79 -30.77 -11.28 42.10
CA SER A 79 -30.19 -10.45 43.19
C SER A 79 -28.72 -10.09 42.96
N GLY A 80 -28.18 -10.40 41.79
CA GLY A 80 -26.77 -10.21 41.45
C GLY A 80 -26.47 -8.80 40.92
N VAL A 81 -25.23 -8.58 40.49
CA VAL A 81 -24.81 -7.29 39.90
C VAL A 81 -25.36 -7.14 38.48
N GLU A 82 -26.23 -6.15 38.26
CA GLU A 82 -26.71 -5.82 36.92
C GLU A 82 -25.56 -5.24 36.07
N LEU A 83 -25.16 -5.96 35.02
CA LEU A 83 -23.99 -5.63 34.18
C LEU A 83 -24.16 -4.36 33.30
N THR A 84 -25.33 -3.74 33.35
CA THR A 84 -25.67 -2.51 32.63
C THR A 84 -26.13 -1.44 33.60
N THR A 85 -25.50 -0.26 33.54
CA THR A 85 -25.96 0.93 34.25
C THR A 85 -26.59 1.92 33.28
N ASN A 86 -27.71 2.49 33.67
CA ASN A 86 -28.29 3.66 33.01
C ASN A 86 -27.42 4.88 33.36
N LYS A 87 -26.68 5.42 32.38
CA LYS A 87 -26.03 6.72 32.53
C LYS A 87 -26.80 7.77 31.72
N ALA A 88 -26.92 8.97 32.26
CA ALA A 88 -27.34 10.13 31.47
C ALA A 88 -26.46 10.22 30.23
N ALA A 89 -27.10 10.35 29.06
CA ALA A 89 -26.40 10.47 27.80
C ALA A 89 -25.71 11.85 27.77
N TYR A 90 -24.42 11.91 28.07
CA TYR A 90 -23.66 13.11 27.70
C TYR A 90 -23.67 13.20 26.18
N PRO A 91 -24.10 14.34 25.61
CA PRO A 91 -24.26 14.44 24.17
C PRO A 91 -22.91 14.20 23.50
N SER A 92 -22.96 13.60 22.31
CA SER A 92 -21.87 13.77 21.35
C SER A 92 -21.59 15.26 21.15
N GLN A 93 -20.48 15.65 20.50
CA GLN A 93 -20.24 17.05 20.12
C GLN A 93 -21.44 17.73 19.41
N TYR A 94 -22.38 16.95 18.87
CA TYR A 94 -23.65 17.40 18.34
C TYR A 94 -24.80 17.31 19.36
N LYS A 95 -25.40 18.45 19.70
CA LYS A 95 -26.66 18.54 20.45
C LYS A 95 -27.84 18.58 19.45
N PRO A 96 -28.77 17.62 19.48
CA PRO A 96 -29.94 17.64 18.61
C PRO A 96 -30.88 18.81 18.95
N PHE A 97 -31.69 19.22 17.97
CA PHE A 97 -32.61 20.38 18.06
C PHE A 97 -33.51 20.38 19.31
N LEU A 98 -33.92 19.20 19.80
CA LEU A 98 -34.79 19.04 20.98
C LEU A 98 -34.04 18.76 22.29
N TYR A 99 -32.74 19.05 22.37
CA TYR A 99 -31.88 18.72 23.52
C TYR A 99 -32.39 19.26 24.88
N GLY A 100 -33.16 20.35 24.90
CA GLY A 100 -33.75 20.93 26.11
C GLY A 100 -35.17 20.47 26.46
N ILE A 101 -35.83 19.73 25.56
CA ILE A 101 -37.25 19.34 25.70
C ILE A 101 -37.38 17.81 25.85
N ALA A 102 -36.52 17.05 25.17
CA ALA A 102 -36.49 15.60 25.33
C ALA A 102 -35.79 15.24 26.64
N ASN A 103 -36.51 14.61 27.59
CA ASN A 103 -35.90 13.91 28.72
C ASN A 103 -34.74 13.07 28.17
N GLN A 104 -33.52 13.33 28.66
CA GLN A 104 -32.33 12.62 28.22
C GLN A 104 -32.51 11.14 28.54
N SER A 105 -32.96 10.37 27.56
CA SER A 105 -33.12 8.92 27.72
C SER A 105 -31.76 8.36 28.14
N PRO A 106 -31.66 7.74 29.33
CA PRO A 106 -30.38 7.24 29.79
C PRO A 106 -29.85 6.20 28.79
N VAL A 107 -28.61 6.37 28.37
CA VAL A 107 -27.93 5.40 27.51
C VAL A 107 -27.39 4.30 28.42
N LYS A 108 -27.85 3.08 28.19
CA LYS A 108 -27.32 1.88 28.84
C LYS A 108 -25.84 1.73 28.54
N LYS A 109 -24.99 1.83 29.55
CA LYS A 109 -23.55 1.57 29.46
C LYS A 109 -23.23 0.26 30.15
N ARG A 110 -22.40 -0.56 29.50
CA ARG A 110 -21.89 -1.81 30.08
C ARG A 110 -20.83 -1.50 31.11
N LEU A 111 -20.93 -2.14 32.27
CA LEU A 111 -19.94 -2.03 33.36
C LEU A 111 -18.62 -2.69 32.99
N LEU A 112 -18.69 -3.89 32.41
CA LEU A 112 -17.52 -4.65 31.99
C LEU A 112 -17.37 -4.61 30.47
N LYS A 113 -16.26 -4.04 30.01
CA LYS A 113 -15.86 -4.06 28.60
C LYS A 113 -14.35 -4.14 28.50
N VAL A 114 -13.87 -5.18 27.84
CA VAL A 114 -12.45 -5.33 27.55
C VAL A 114 -12.09 -4.42 26.38
N LYS A 115 -10.99 -3.68 26.47
CA LYS A 115 -10.51 -2.80 25.38
C LYS A 115 -10.22 -3.64 24.14
N GLU A 116 -10.93 -3.36 23.05
CA GLU A 116 -10.70 -3.98 21.75
C GLU A 116 -9.79 -3.08 20.92
N LEU A 117 -8.75 -3.67 20.33
CA LEU A 117 -8.05 -3.02 19.23
C LEU A 117 -8.99 -3.00 18.03
N LYS A 118 -9.29 -1.80 17.50
CA LYS A 118 -10.01 -1.67 16.24
C LYS A 118 -9.11 -2.24 15.15
N ARG A 119 -9.52 -3.36 14.56
CA ARG A 119 -8.84 -3.94 13.40
C ARG A 119 -9.45 -3.34 12.14
N LEU A 120 -8.59 -2.90 11.23
CA LEU A 120 -9.02 -2.44 9.93
C LEU A 120 -9.68 -3.61 9.17
N PRO A 121 -10.74 -3.35 8.38
CA PRO A 121 -11.26 -4.35 7.46
C PRO A 121 -10.12 -4.81 6.55
N LYS A 122 -9.82 -6.10 6.55
CA LYS A 122 -8.91 -6.66 5.55
C LYS A 122 -9.59 -6.53 4.19
N CYS A 123 -8.82 -6.29 3.14
CA CYS A 123 -9.28 -6.31 1.75
C CYS A 123 -8.45 -7.33 0.97
N LEU A 124 -9.01 -7.84 -0.12
CA LEU A 124 -8.29 -8.71 -1.04
C LEU A 124 -7.55 -7.88 -2.09
N ALA A 125 -6.35 -8.30 -2.46
CA ALA A 125 -5.66 -7.76 -3.62
C ALA A 125 -6.25 -8.31 -4.92
N SER A 126 -6.18 -7.57 -6.03
CA SER A 126 -6.74 -8.01 -7.32
C SER A 126 -6.17 -9.36 -7.79
N ILE A 127 -4.89 -9.63 -7.52
CA ILE A 127 -4.25 -10.93 -7.81
C ILE A 127 -4.92 -12.07 -7.02
N GLN A 128 -5.25 -11.84 -5.74
CA GLN A 128 -5.91 -12.83 -4.90
C GLN A 128 -7.32 -13.12 -5.39
N VAL A 129 -8.05 -12.09 -5.86
CA VAL A 129 -9.38 -12.27 -6.47
C VAL A 129 -9.28 -13.12 -7.73
N GLN A 130 -8.30 -12.87 -8.60
CA GLN A 130 -8.08 -13.69 -9.79
C GLN A 130 -7.73 -15.15 -9.44
N GLN A 131 -6.93 -15.38 -8.39
CA GLN A 131 -6.62 -16.73 -7.90
C GLN A 131 -7.88 -17.45 -7.41
N LEU A 132 -8.77 -16.77 -6.69
CA LEU A 132 -10.05 -17.31 -6.25
C LEU A 132 -10.97 -17.68 -7.43
N ILE A 133 -11.06 -16.80 -8.42
CA ILE A 133 -11.84 -17.03 -9.65
C ILE A 133 -11.31 -18.25 -10.42
N LYS A 134 -9.98 -18.39 -10.53
CA LYS A 134 -9.35 -19.55 -11.18
C LYS A 134 -9.51 -20.85 -10.40
N ALA A 135 -9.62 -20.78 -9.09
CA ALA A 135 -9.82 -21.95 -8.22
C ALA A 135 -11.27 -22.46 -8.18
N CYS A 136 -12.22 -21.74 -8.81
CA CYS A 136 -13.61 -22.16 -8.92
C CYS A 136 -13.76 -23.32 -9.91
N ASN A 137 -14.52 -24.34 -9.50
CA ASN A 137 -14.73 -25.54 -10.32
C ASN A 137 -15.94 -25.43 -11.26
N THR A 138 -16.85 -24.49 -11.03
CA THR A 138 -18.09 -24.31 -11.80
C THR A 138 -18.28 -22.84 -12.17
N LEU A 139 -18.97 -22.59 -13.28
CA LEU A 139 -19.37 -21.24 -13.71
C LEU A 139 -20.29 -20.59 -12.68
N ARG A 140 -21.17 -21.35 -12.03
CA ARG A 140 -22.00 -20.83 -10.91
C ARG A 140 -21.16 -20.24 -9.78
N ASP A 141 -20.14 -20.98 -9.33
CA ASP A 141 -19.31 -20.56 -8.21
C ASP A 141 -18.45 -19.35 -8.60
N LYS A 142 -17.93 -19.36 -9.84
CA LYS A 142 -17.22 -18.23 -10.44
C LYS A 142 -18.11 -16.99 -10.52
N PHE A 143 -19.35 -17.14 -11.00
CA PHE A 143 -20.34 -16.08 -11.08
C PHE A 143 -20.67 -15.51 -9.70
N LEU A 144 -20.89 -16.36 -8.68
CA LEU A 144 -21.17 -15.92 -7.31
C LEU A 144 -20.05 -15.05 -6.74
N ILE A 145 -18.78 -15.43 -6.95
CA ILE A 145 -17.64 -14.64 -6.48
C ILE A 145 -17.54 -13.31 -7.21
N CYS A 146 -17.59 -13.33 -8.56
CA CYS A 146 -17.53 -12.11 -9.36
C CYS A 146 -18.66 -11.15 -9.01
N LEU A 147 -19.89 -11.68 -8.85
CA LEU A 147 -21.05 -10.91 -8.43
C LEU A 147 -20.81 -10.24 -7.08
N LEU A 148 -20.41 -11.01 -6.05
CA LEU A 148 -20.15 -10.46 -4.72
C LEU A 148 -19.01 -9.45 -4.69
N TYR A 149 -17.97 -9.67 -5.51
CA TYR A 149 -16.84 -8.76 -5.66
C TYR A 149 -17.24 -7.43 -6.32
N GLU A 150 -17.99 -7.46 -7.41
CA GLU A 150 -18.30 -6.26 -8.21
C GLU A 150 -19.50 -5.44 -7.68
N THR A 151 -20.44 -6.10 -7.00
CA THR A 151 -21.64 -5.44 -6.46
C THR A 151 -21.53 -5.13 -4.98
N GLY A 152 -20.65 -5.84 -4.26
CA GLY A 152 -20.57 -5.80 -2.81
C GLY A 152 -21.86 -6.26 -2.11
N LEU A 153 -22.68 -7.08 -2.76
CA LEU A 153 -23.89 -7.65 -2.15
C LEU A 153 -23.57 -8.43 -0.87
N ARG A 154 -24.53 -8.47 0.06
CA ARG A 154 -24.45 -9.46 1.15
C ARG A 154 -24.75 -10.84 0.58
N LEU A 155 -24.15 -11.89 1.16
CA LEU A 155 -24.40 -13.26 0.70
C LEU A 155 -25.90 -13.62 0.66
N GLY A 156 -26.67 -13.21 1.66
CA GLY A 156 -28.12 -13.45 1.70
C GLY A 156 -28.92 -12.64 0.68
N GLU A 157 -28.37 -11.53 0.18
CA GLU A 157 -28.99 -10.77 -0.93
C GLU A 157 -28.67 -11.47 -2.26
N ALA A 158 -27.41 -11.88 -2.48
CA ALA A 158 -27.01 -12.58 -3.70
C ALA A 158 -27.73 -13.92 -3.89
N LEU A 159 -27.84 -14.74 -2.83
CA LEU A 159 -28.57 -16.02 -2.87
C LEU A 159 -30.10 -15.86 -2.91
N GLY A 160 -30.61 -14.64 -2.78
CA GLY A 160 -32.04 -14.32 -2.90
C GLY A 160 -32.41 -13.76 -4.27
N LEU A 161 -31.45 -13.58 -5.20
CA LEU A 161 -31.74 -13.06 -6.53
C LEU A 161 -32.55 -14.04 -7.37
N ARG A 162 -33.50 -13.50 -8.12
CA ARG A 162 -34.30 -14.22 -9.13
C ARG A 162 -33.89 -13.83 -10.54
N HIS A 163 -34.23 -14.65 -11.53
CA HIS A 163 -33.92 -14.31 -12.92
C HIS A 163 -34.57 -12.98 -13.36
N GLU A 164 -35.77 -12.66 -12.85
CA GLU A 164 -36.45 -11.37 -13.07
C GLU A 164 -35.70 -10.15 -12.53
N ASP A 165 -34.79 -10.35 -11.57
CA ASP A 165 -33.99 -9.26 -10.98
C ASP A 165 -32.79 -8.89 -11.87
N MET A 166 -32.47 -9.72 -12.88
CA MET A 166 -31.31 -9.56 -13.77
C MET A 166 -31.74 -8.82 -15.04
N ILE A 167 -31.54 -7.50 -15.08
CA ILE A 167 -31.98 -6.64 -16.17
C ILE A 167 -30.87 -6.53 -17.23
N THR A 168 -30.98 -7.34 -18.28
CA THR A 168 -30.02 -7.39 -19.39
C THR A 168 -30.42 -6.53 -20.60
N GLU A 169 -31.60 -5.91 -20.59
CA GLU A 169 -32.16 -5.11 -21.70
C GLU A 169 -31.47 -3.73 -21.84
N GLY A 170 -30.19 -3.73 -22.21
CA GLY A 170 -29.41 -2.54 -22.57
C GLY A 170 -28.85 -1.73 -21.39
N ARG A 171 -29.22 -2.05 -20.15
CA ARG A 171 -28.75 -1.30 -18.96
C ARG A 171 -27.77 -2.06 -18.06
N ASN A 172 -27.72 -3.40 -18.17
CA ASN A 172 -26.89 -4.27 -17.32
C ASN A 172 -27.03 -3.92 -15.83
N GLU A 173 -28.21 -4.17 -15.27
CA GLU A 173 -28.54 -3.81 -13.90
C GLU A 173 -29.06 -5.02 -13.12
N ILE A 174 -28.83 -5.02 -11.81
CA ILE A 174 -29.36 -6.01 -10.88
C ILE A 174 -30.24 -5.32 -9.85
N LEU A 175 -31.50 -5.76 -9.77
CA LEU A 175 -32.46 -5.25 -8.82
C LEU A 175 -32.45 -6.07 -7.53
N VAL A 176 -32.05 -5.44 -6.43
CA VAL A 176 -32.00 -6.09 -5.12
C VAL A 176 -33.28 -5.81 -4.38
N ARG A 177 -34.09 -6.85 -4.13
CA ARG A 177 -35.35 -6.75 -3.37
C ARG A 177 -35.27 -7.45 -2.02
N PHE A 178 -36.10 -6.99 -1.09
CA PHE A 178 -36.32 -7.71 0.16
C PHE A 178 -37.46 -8.72 -0.04
N ARG A 179 -37.13 -10.02 0.09
CA ARG A 179 -38.09 -11.12 0.01
C ARG A 179 -37.73 -12.21 1.02
N GLU A 180 -38.73 -12.97 1.44
CA GLU A 180 -38.50 -14.21 2.17
C GLU A 180 -38.12 -15.30 1.16
N ASN A 181 -37.04 -16.03 1.46
CA ASN A 181 -36.51 -17.04 0.55
C ASN A 181 -36.55 -18.42 1.20
N VAL A 182 -36.98 -19.42 0.41
CA VAL A 182 -37.10 -20.82 0.85
C VAL A 182 -35.75 -21.44 1.20
N ASN A 183 -34.66 -20.95 0.63
CA ASN A 183 -33.28 -21.37 0.95
C ASN A 183 -32.73 -20.79 2.27
N GLY A 184 -33.55 -20.01 2.99
CA GLY A 184 -33.16 -19.33 4.23
C GLY A 184 -32.21 -18.14 4.01
N ALA A 185 -32.00 -17.70 2.77
CA ALA A 185 -31.27 -16.47 2.47
C ALA A 185 -32.12 -15.26 2.90
N ARG A 186 -31.53 -14.38 3.72
CA ARG A 186 -32.23 -13.20 4.23
C ARG A 186 -31.43 -11.94 3.94
N ALA A 187 -32.07 -10.99 3.25
CA ALA A 187 -31.58 -9.63 3.18
C ALA A 187 -31.83 -8.93 4.52
N LYS A 188 -30.77 -8.39 5.14
CA LYS A 188 -30.90 -7.59 6.37
C LYS A 188 -31.42 -6.18 6.07
N SER A 189 -31.10 -5.67 4.88
CA SER A 189 -31.63 -4.40 4.38
C SER A 189 -33.04 -4.62 3.84
N ARG A 190 -33.97 -3.74 4.21
CA ARG A 190 -35.32 -3.66 3.62
C ARG A 190 -35.41 -2.64 2.48
N VAL A 191 -34.27 -2.05 2.10
CA VAL A 191 -34.19 -1.04 1.05
C VAL A 191 -33.91 -1.72 -0.28
N GLU A 192 -34.83 -1.57 -1.22
CA GLU A 192 -34.62 -1.98 -2.60
C GLU A 192 -33.60 -1.06 -3.28
N ARG A 193 -32.75 -1.63 -4.14
CA ARG A 193 -31.78 -0.83 -4.90
C ARG A 193 -31.42 -1.48 -6.21
N LEU A 194 -31.19 -0.62 -7.19
CA LEU A 194 -30.70 -0.99 -8.50
C LEU A 194 -29.18 -0.85 -8.54
N LEU A 195 -28.50 -1.87 -9.05
CA LEU A 195 -27.05 -1.93 -9.13
C LEU A 195 -26.62 -2.08 -10.58
N ALA A 196 -25.98 -1.05 -11.13
CA ALA A 196 -25.29 -1.17 -12.41
C ALA A 196 -24.09 -2.11 -12.27
N VAL A 197 -23.94 -3.00 -13.25
CA VAL A 197 -22.89 -4.01 -13.37
C VAL A 197 -22.28 -4.00 -14.76
N ASN A 198 -21.07 -4.54 -14.86
CA ASN A 198 -20.33 -4.69 -16.10
C ASN A 198 -20.99 -5.75 -16.99
N ILE A 199 -20.93 -5.53 -18.31
CA ILE A 199 -21.40 -6.48 -19.31
C ILE A 199 -20.70 -7.84 -19.19
N ASP A 200 -19.43 -7.88 -18.77
CA ASP A 200 -18.70 -9.14 -18.62
C ASP A 200 -19.26 -10.01 -17.48
N LEU A 201 -19.80 -9.39 -16.42
CA LEU A 201 -20.51 -10.12 -15.37
C LEU A 201 -21.82 -10.71 -15.89
N MET A 202 -22.56 -9.94 -16.71
CA MET A 202 -23.78 -10.42 -17.35
C MET A 202 -23.52 -11.53 -18.37
N ARG A 203 -22.40 -11.46 -19.11
CA ARG A 203 -21.94 -12.55 -19.97
C ARG A 203 -21.64 -13.82 -19.18
N LEU A 204 -20.96 -13.69 -18.04
CA LEU A 204 -20.69 -14.82 -17.16
C LEU A 204 -21.98 -15.45 -16.61
N TYR A 205 -22.98 -14.63 -16.29
CA TYR A 205 -24.32 -15.10 -15.94
C TYR A 205 -24.98 -15.87 -17.10
N SER A 206 -24.97 -15.34 -18.32
CA SER A 206 -25.50 -16.02 -19.51
C SER A 206 -24.80 -17.36 -19.76
N ASN A 207 -23.47 -17.41 -19.67
CA ASN A 207 -22.73 -18.67 -19.85
C ASN A 207 -23.10 -19.70 -18.77
N TYR A 208 -23.25 -19.26 -17.51
CA TYR A 208 -23.73 -20.13 -16.45
C TYR A 208 -25.15 -20.67 -16.73
N LEU A 209 -26.06 -19.84 -17.24
CA LEU A 209 -27.40 -20.28 -17.61
C LEU A 209 -27.42 -21.30 -18.75
N ILE A 210 -26.56 -21.13 -19.76
CA ILE A 210 -26.52 -21.99 -20.93
C ILE A 210 -25.81 -23.33 -20.62
N ASP A 211 -24.68 -23.26 -19.92
CA ASP A 211 -23.77 -24.40 -19.81
C ASP A 211 -24.00 -25.26 -18.55
N GLU A 212 -24.53 -24.68 -17.46
CA GLU A 212 -24.58 -25.35 -16.15
C GLU A 212 -25.95 -25.31 -15.45
N TYR A 213 -26.84 -24.38 -15.82
CA TYR A 213 -28.14 -24.28 -15.16
C TYR A 213 -29.04 -25.47 -15.57
N PRO A 214 -29.64 -26.21 -14.62
CA PRO A 214 -30.43 -27.39 -14.96
C PRO A 214 -31.68 -27.02 -15.75
N VAL A 215 -31.87 -27.64 -16.92
CA VAL A 215 -33.01 -27.36 -17.83
C VAL A 215 -34.36 -27.69 -17.19
N GLU A 216 -34.41 -28.73 -16.35
CA GLU A 216 -35.62 -29.17 -15.66
C GLU A 216 -35.84 -28.47 -14.31
N ALA A 217 -35.04 -27.44 -13.97
CA ALA A 217 -35.21 -26.72 -12.72
C ALA A 217 -36.49 -25.86 -12.76
N ASP A 218 -37.53 -26.30 -12.06
CA ASP A 218 -38.72 -25.49 -11.75
C ASP A 218 -38.42 -24.53 -10.58
N CYS A 219 -37.53 -23.58 -10.83
CA CYS A 219 -37.06 -22.64 -9.82
C CYS A 219 -36.69 -21.31 -10.45
N ASP A 220 -37.10 -20.21 -9.80
CA ASP A 220 -36.88 -18.83 -10.24
C ASP A 220 -35.54 -18.24 -9.76
N TYR A 221 -34.79 -18.96 -8.91
CA TYR A 221 -33.56 -18.48 -8.29
C TYR A 221 -32.37 -18.53 -9.25
N VAL A 222 -31.57 -17.45 -9.25
CA VAL A 222 -30.32 -17.41 -10.01
C VAL A 222 -29.34 -18.51 -9.57
N PHE A 223 -29.21 -18.75 -8.26
CA PHE A 223 -28.26 -19.74 -7.72
C PHE A 223 -28.97 -21.01 -7.26
N VAL A 224 -28.71 -22.11 -7.97
CA VAL A 224 -29.28 -23.45 -7.68
C VAL A 224 -28.20 -24.48 -7.38
N ASN A 225 -28.62 -25.64 -6.86
CA ASN A 225 -27.76 -26.79 -6.69
C ASN A 225 -27.55 -27.50 -8.04
N ILE A 226 -26.29 -27.70 -8.45
CA ILE A 226 -25.96 -28.30 -9.76
C ILE A 226 -25.56 -29.77 -9.63
N LYS A 227 -24.58 -30.07 -8.76
CA LYS A 227 -23.94 -31.40 -8.71
C LYS A 227 -24.30 -32.25 -7.49
N LYS A 228 -24.77 -31.62 -6.40
CA LYS A 228 -24.99 -32.29 -5.10
C LYS A 228 -26.21 -31.72 -4.39
N GLY A 229 -26.96 -32.58 -3.71
CA GLY A 229 -28.24 -32.24 -3.11
C GLY A 229 -29.38 -32.44 -4.10
N GLN A 230 -30.52 -31.82 -3.84
CA GLN A 230 -31.62 -31.80 -4.79
C GLN A 230 -31.27 -30.81 -5.90
N ILE A 231 -31.02 -31.32 -7.11
CA ILE A 231 -30.58 -30.54 -8.27
C ILE A 231 -31.74 -29.63 -8.71
N GLY A 232 -31.43 -28.40 -9.12
CA GLY A 232 -32.43 -27.40 -9.49
C GLY A 232 -33.05 -26.68 -8.30
N GLU A 233 -32.91 -27.18 -7.06
CA GLU A 233 -33.35 -26.43 -5.89
C GLU A 233 -32.46 -25.22 -5.58
N PRO A 234 -33.02 -24.16 -4.95
CA PRO A 234 -32.29 -22.98 -4.51
C PRO A 234 -31.09 -23.30 -3.61
N MET A 235 -29.94 -22.68 -3.92
CA MET A 235 -28.70 -22.89 -3.18
C MET A 235 -28.81 -22.35 -1.75
N LYS A 236 -28.54 -23.19 -0.75
CA LYS A 236 -28.58 -22.83 0.67
C LYS A 236 -27.36 -22.01 1.10
N VAL A 237 -27.56 -21.10 2.07
CA VAL A 237 -26.48 -20.27 2.67
C VAL A 237 -25.32 -21.10 3.22
N SER A 238 -25.62 -22.28 3.80
CA SER A 238 -24.60 -23.20 4.32
C SER A 238 -23.68 -23.74 3.22
N ARG A 239 -24.21 -24.03 2.03
CA ARG A 239 -23.43 -24.48 0.88
C ARG A 239 -22.52 -23.39 0.35
N ALA A 240 -23.02 -22.15 0.26
CA ALA A 240 -22.17 -21.05 -0.15
C ALA A 240 -21.05 -20.78 0.86
N LYS A 241 -21.32 -20.89 2.17
CA LYS A 241 -20.26 -20.80 3.19
C LYS A 241 -19.21 -21.91 3.06
N ALA A 242 -19.63 -23.14 2.77
CA ALA A 242 -18.72 -24.24 2.50
C ALA A 242 -17.84 -23.94 1.28
N LEU A 243 -18.42 -23.43 0.18
CA LEU A 243 -17.66 -22.99 -1.00
C LEU A 243 -16.55 -21.98 -0.63
N PHE A 244 -16.85 -20.96 0.17
CA PHE A 244 -15.84 -19.99 0.61
C PHE A 244 -14.75 -20.62 1.49
N GLN A 245 -15.10 -21.62 2.30
CA GLN A 245 -14.14 -22.36 3.10
C GLN A 245 -13.24 -23.21 2.21
N ASP A 246 -13.81 -24.00 1.30
CA ASP A 246 -13.07 -24.85 0.35
C ASP A 246 -12.11 -24.00 -0.50
N LEU A 247 -12.54 -22.84 -0.98
CA LEU A 247 -11.70 -21.91 -1.73
C LEU A 247 -10.58 -21.33 -0.87
N SER A 248 -10.87 -21.03 0.40
CA SER A 248 -9.83 -20.55 1.33
C SER A 248 -8.76 -21.61 1.58
N GLU A 249 -9.17 -22.87 1.70
CA GLU A 249 -8.27 -24.00 1.91
C GLU A 249 -7.45 -24.30 0.65
N LYS A 250 -8.08 -24.30 -0.54
CA LYS A 250 -7.40 -24.53 -1.83
C LYS A 250 -6.37 -23.46 -2.19
N THR A 251 -6.68 -22.19 -1.91
CA THR A 251 -5.82 -21.06 -2.32
C THR A 251 -4.88 -20.58 -1.21
N GLY A 252 -5.11 -21.00 0.03
CA GLY A 252 -4.46 -20.43 1.22
C GLY A 252 -4.92 -19.01 1.57
N ILE A 253 -5.90 -18.45 0.84
CA ILE A 253 -6.39 -17.09 1.01
C ILE A 253 -7.66 -17.12 1.85
N ARG A 254 -7.60 -16.55 3.06
CA ARG A 254 -8.78 -16.46 3.92
C ARG A 254 -9.84 -15.52 3.32
N VAL A 255 -10.83 -16.07 2.63
CA VAL A 255 -11.91 -15.33 1.98
C VAL A 255 -13.25 -15.54 2.68
N SER A 256 -14.11 -14.52 2.63
CA SER A 256 -15.51 -14.64 3.03
C SER A 256 -16.36 -13.65 2.22
N PRO A 257 -17.69 -13.84 2.12
CA PRO A 257 -18.55 -12.91 1.39
C PRO A 257 -18.45 -11.47 1.91
N HIS A 258 -18.32 -11.30 3.23
CA HIS A 258 -18.15 -9.97 3.82
C HIS A 258 -16.82 -9.33 3.45
N LEU A 259 -15.77 -10.13 3.24
CA LEU A 259 -14.46 -9.63 2.80
C LEU A 259 -14.52 -9.10 1.37
N LEU A 260 -15.21 -9.79 0.46
CA LEU A 260 -15.44 -9.31 -0.91
C LEU A 260 -16.21 -7.99 -0.91
N ARG A 261 -17.26 -7.89 -0.08
CA ARG A 261 -17.99 -6.64 0.11
C ARG A 261 -17.12 -5.50 0.66
N HIS A 262 -16.22 -5.78 1.60
CA HIS A 262 -15.28 -4.78 2.11
C HIS A 262 -14.28 -4.35 1.04
N THR A 263 -13.83 -5.30 0.21
CA THR A 263 -12.91 -5.05 -0.90
C THR A 263 -13.57 -4.12 -1.93
N HIS A 264 -14.79 -4.45 -2.37
CA HIS A 264 -15.59 -3.60 -3.27
C HIS A 264 -15.76 -2.17 -2.76
N ALA A 265 -16.18 -2.03 -1.50
CA ALA A 265 -16.39 -0.73 -0.89
C ALA A 265 -15.10 0.09 -0.84
N THR A 266 -13.98 -0.57 -0.54
CA THR A 266 -12.65 0.04 -0.50
C THR A 266 -12.19 0.49 -1.88
N GLU A 267 -12.40 -0.34 -2.92
CA GLU A 267 -12.08 0.01 -4.30
C GLU A 267 -12.91 1.20 -4.81
N LEU A 268 -14.19 1.27 -4.47
CA LEU A 268 -15.03 2.44 -4.80
C LEU A 268 -14.51 3.72 -4.14
N ILE A 269 -14.17 3.65 -2.85
CA ILE A 269 -13.62 4.81 -2.13
C ILE A 269 -12.28 5.23 -2.74
N LYS A 270 -11.38 4.28 -3.02
CA LYS A 270 -10.07 4.54 -3.64
C LYS A 270 -10.15 5.07 -5.07
N SER A 271 -11.24 4.76 -5.78
CA SER A 271 -11.54 5.32 -7.10
C SER A 271 -12.23 6.69 -7.04
N GLY A 272 -12.38 7.27 -5.85
CA GLY A 272 -12.88 8.63 -5.64
C GLY A 272 -14.40 8.74 -5.55
N TRP A 273 -15.13 7.64 -5.31
CA TRP A 273 -16.58 7.72 -5.14
C TRP A 273 -16.97 8.39 -3.82
N ASP A 274 -17.95 9.30 -3.87
CA ASP A 274 -18.45 9.91 -2.64
C ASP A 274 -19.11 8.87 -1.72
N MET A 275 -18.85 9.04 -0.42
CA MET A 275 -19.35 8.16 0.64
C MET A 275 -20.88 7.92 0.60
N PRO A 276 -21.75 8.90 0.27
CA PRO A 276 -23.19 8.67 0.13
C PRO A 276 -23.55 7.70 -1.01
N TYR A 277 -22.85 7.77 -2.15
CA TYR A 277 -23.08 6.84 -3.27
C TYR A 277 -22.63 5.42 -2.90
N VAL A 278 -21.48 5.29 -2.23
CA VAL A 278 -21.00 4.00 -1.71
C VAL A 278 -21.99 3.44 -0.68
N GLN A 279 -22.52 4.27 0.23
CA GLN A 279 -23.54 3.86 1.20
C GLN A 279 -24.81 3.35 0.51
N LYS A 280 -25.30 4.07 -0.51
CA LYS A 280 -26.50 3.69 -1.29
C LYS A 280 -26.28 2.38 -2.03
N ARG A 281 -25.16 2.23 -2.75
CA ARG A 281 -24.80 0.99 -3.48
C ARG A 281 -24.70 -0.21 -2.54
N LEU A 282 -24.14 -0.03 -1.36
CA LEU A 282 -24.01 -1.10 -0.36
C LEU A 282 -25.32 -1.37 0.41
N GLY A 283 -26.28 -0.45 0.44
CA GLY A 283 -27.48 -0.58 1.28
C GLY A 283 -27.14 -0.56 2.77
N HIS A 284 -26.36 0.43 3.21
CA HIS A 284 -26.13 0.70 4.63
C HIS A 284 -27.22 1.62 5.19
N ALA A 285 -27.87 1.19 6.26
CA ALA A 285 -28.93 1.98 6.92
C ALA A 285 -28.43 3.29 7.54
N SER A 286 -27.14 3.39 7.86
CA SER A 286 -26.53 4.61 8.38
C SER A 286 -25.18 4.86 7.71
N ILE A 287 -24.96 6.11 7.30
CA ILE A 287 -23.69 6.58 6.72
C ILE A 287 -22.53 6.38 7.69
N GLN A 288 -22.79 6.47 9.01
CA GLN A 288 -21.78 6.25 10.05
C GLN A 288 -21.16 4.85 9.97
N THR A 289 -21.87 3.86 9.43
CA THR A 289 -21.29 2.52 9.22
C THR A 289 -20.24 2.57 8.12
N THR A 290 -20.49 3.27 7.02
CA THR A 290 -19.53 3.42 5.92
C THR A 290 -18.35 4.28 6.37
N VAL A 291 -18.63 5.43 7.00
CA VAL A 291 -17.62 6.36 7.55
C VAL A 291 -16.71 5.65 8.57
N ASN A 292 -17.27 5.08 9.64
CA ASN A 292 -16.43 4.45 10.69
C ASN A 292 -15.67 3.21 10.20
N THR A 293 -16.15 2.57 9.13
CA THR A 293 -15.50 1.38 8.58
C THR A 293 -14.36 1.74 7.64
N TYR A 294 -14.46 2.83 6.87
CA TYR A 294 -13.52 3.11 5.77
C TYR A 294 -12.78 4.46 5.85
N VAL A 295 -13.08 5.32 6.82
CA VAL A 295 -12.40 6.63 6.98
C VAL A 295 -10.88 6.50 7.03
N HIS A 296 -10.36 5.45 7.66
CA HIS A 296 -8.91 5.22 7.75
C HIS A 296 -8.21 5.01 6.41
N LEU A 297 -8.94 4.63 5.35
CA LEU A 297 -8.37 4.51 4.01
C LEU A 297 -8.07 5.89 3.42
N LEU A 298 -8.90 6.87 3.74
CA LEU A 298 -8.68 8.26 3.34
C LEU A 298 -7.44 8.84 4.04
N ASP A 299 -7.07 8.39 5.24
CA ASP A 299 -5.91 8.95 5.96
C ASP A 299 -4.56 8.60 5.29
N GLU A 300 -4.44 7.42 4.67
CA GLU A 300 -3.25 7.05 3.87
C GLU A 300 -3.23 7.81 2.54
N ASP A 301 -4.37 7.87 1.84
CA ASP A 301 -4.52 8.58 0.57
C ASP A 301 -4.37 10.11 0.74
N LEU A 302 -4.75 10.66 1.91
CA LEU A 302 -4.63 12.08 2.27
C LEU A 302 -3.18 12.52 2.26
N ARG A 303 -2.24 11.66 2.68
CA ARG A 303 -0.82 11.98 2.65
C ARG A 303 -0.33 12.12 1.21
N GLU A 304 -0.71 11.19 0.34
CA GLU A 304 -0.34 11.24 -1.09
C GLU A 304 -0.99 12.43 -1.81
N GLU A 305 -2.27 12.71 -1.54
CA GLU A 305 -2.95 13.88 -2.10
C GLU A 305 -2.34 15.19 -1.59
N TYR A 306 -1.98 15.25 -0.31
CA TYR A 306 -1.30 16.40 0.27
C TYR A 306 0.09 16.61 -0.36
N GLU A 307 0.85 15.54 -0.59
CA GLU A 307 2.14 15.58 -1.30
C GLU A 307 1.97 16.03 -2.76
N LYS A 308 0.93 15.55 -3.47
CA LYS A 308 0.59 16.01 -4.83
C LYS A 308 0.19 17.48 -4.87
N TYR A 309 -0.65 17.92 -3.93
CA TYR A 309 -1.05 19.32 -3.79
C TYR A 309 0.16 20.22 -3.56
N PHE A 310 1.04 19.84 -2.63
CA PHE A 310 2.25 20.59 -2.32
C PHE A 310 3.24 20.61 -3.50
N SER A 311 3.38 19.49 -4.23
CA SER A 311 4.18 19.44 -5.45
C SER A 311 3.64 20.35 -6.55
N LYS A 312 2.32 20.43 -6.71
CA LYS A 312 1.68 21.32 -7.69
C LYS A 312 1.90 22.79 -7.32
N MET A 313 1.68 23.13 -6.05
CA MET A 313 1.92 24.47 -5.53
C MET A 313 3.39 24.91 -5.71
N ASN A 314 4.35 24.01 -5.46
CA ASN A 314 5.77 24.29 -5.69
C ASN A 314 6.11 24.48 -7.18
N LYS A 315 5.48 23.73 -8.09
CA LYS A 315 5.63 23.94 -9.54
C LYS A 315 5.09 25.30 -9.96
N ASP A 316 3.93 25.70 -9.45
CA ASP A 316 3.33 27.00 -9.75
C ASP A 316 4.20 28.16 -9.24
N VAL A 317 4.80 28.01 -8.06
CA VAL A 317 5.78 28.96 -7.50
C VAL A 317 7.07 29.01 -8.32
N GLN A 318 7.58 27.87 -8.79
CA GLN A 318 8.75 27.85 -9.69
C GLN A 318 8.45 28.52 -11.02
N ILE A 319 7.27 28.28 -11.61
CA ILE A 319 6.86 28.89 -12.87
C ILE A 319 6.72 30.41 -12.71
N SER A 320 6.14 30.89 -11.60
CA SER A 320 6.03 32.33 -11.34
C SER A 320 7.39 32.99 -11.16
N ASN A 321 8.30 32.35 -10.41
CA ASN A 321 9.68 32.83 -10.23
C ASN A 321 10.47 32.86 -11.54
N LEU A 322 10.33 31.83 -12.39
CA LEU A 322 10.97 31.79 -13.72
C LEU A 322 10.41 32.87 -14.64
N LYS A 323 9.10 33.14 -14.61
CA LYS A 323 8.48 34.24 -15.36
C LYS A 323 8.98 35.61 -14.87
N ALA A 324 9.08 35.82 -13.56
CA ALA A 324 9.61 37.04 -12.98
C ALA A 324 11.09 37.27 -13.36
N ALA A 325 11.91 36.21 -13.31
CA ALA A 325 13.32 36.27 -13.73
C ALA A 325 13.47 36.56 -15.23
N ALA A 326 12.62 35.98 -16.08
CA ALA A 326 12.61 36.25 -17.52
C ALA A 326 12.20 37.70 -17.83
N GLN A 327 11.20 38.24 -17.11
CA GLN A 327 10.75 39.62 -17.25
C GLN A 327 11.83 40.62 -16.82
N LYS A 328 12.50 40.37 -15.69
CA LYS A 328 13.63 41.19 -15.24
C LYS A 328 14.76 41.22 -16.27
N LYS A 329 15.13 40.07 -16.84
CA LYS A 329 16.13 40.00 -17.93
C LYS A 329 15.70 40.74 -19.19
N LYS A 330 14.40 40.74 -19.51
CA LYS A 330 13.84 41.52 -20.64
C LYS A 330 14.02 43.03 -20.39
N GLU A 331 13.68 43.50 -19.20
CA GLU A 331 13.78 44.92 -18.81
C GLU A 331 15.24 45.40 -18.78
N GLU A 332 16.15 44.60 -18.23
CA GLU A 332 17.59 44.89 -18.24
C GLU A 332 18.14 44.99 -19.68
N ALA A 333 17.73 44.10 -20.58
CA ALA A 333 18.15 44.13 -21.97
C ALA A 333 17.58 45.35 -22.73
N LEU A 334 16.34 45.74 -22.45
CA LEU A 334 15.73 46.96 -23.01
C LEU A 334 16.50 48.21 -22.58
N SER A 335 16.79 48.34 -21.28
CA SER A 335 17.54 49.47 -20.73
C SER A 335 18.96 49.59 -21.33
N LYS A 336 19.66 48.46 -21.50
CA LYS A 336 20.97 48.42 -22.16
C LYS A 336 20.90 48.82 -23.63
N THR A 337 19.87 48.34 -24.35
CA THR A 337 19.67 48.65 -25.77
C THR A 337 19.37 50.14 -25.96
N GLU A 338 18.54 50.74 -25.11
CA GLU A 338 18.25 52.18 -25.15
C GLU A 338 19.49 53.04 -24.85
N SER A 339 20.29 52.63 -23.86
CA SER A 339 21.54 53.32 -23.52
C SER A 339 22.54 53.25 -24.68
N ALA A 340 22.67 52.09 -25.32
CA ALA A 340 23.49 51.91 -26.51
C ALA A 340 23.03 52.80 -27.68
N ILE A 341 21.71 52.89 -27.92
CA ILE A 341 21.16 53.76 -28.96
C ILE A 341 21.50 55.24 -28.69
N LYS A 342 21.35 55.72 -27.45
CA LYS A 342 21.71 57.10 -27.07
C LYS A 342 23.20 57.38 -27.32
N GLN A 343 24.06 56.41 -27.02
CA GLN A 343 25.50 56.54 -27.21
C GLN A 343 25.89 56.56 -28.70
N ILE A 344 25.25 55.72 -29.52
CA ILE A 344 25.45 55.70 -30.99
C ILE A 344 25.05 57.04 -31.62
N ILE A 345 23.96 57.65 -31.15
CA ILE A 345 23.51 58.98 -31.61
C ILE A 345 24.54 60.05 -31.23
N LYS A 346 25.08 60.02 -30.00
CA LYS A 346 26.10 60.97 -29.53
C LYS A 346 27.42 60.86 -30.32
N GLU A 347 27.79 59.65 -30.71
CA GLU A 347 29.01 59.38 -31.50
C GLU A 347 28.82 59.58 -33.01
N GLY A 348 27.60 59.90 -33.49
CA GLY A 348 27.32 60.15 -34.90
C GLY A 348 27.42 58.91 -35.80
N LYS A 349 27.34 57.70 -35.23
CA LYS A 349 27.51 56.44 -35.97
C LYS A 349 26.19 55.98 -36.60
N LYS A 350 26.31 55.16 -37.66
CA LYS A 350 25.15 54.61 -38.39
C LYS A 350 24.35 53.66 -37.50
N ILE A 351 23.04 53.92 -37.37
CA ILE A 351 22.14 53.07 -36.60
C ILE A 351 21.76 51.84 -37.43
N ASN A 352 22.32 50.69 -37.06
CA ASN A 352 21.91 49.39 -37.61
C ASN A 352 21.80 48.34 -36.50
N MET A 353 21.14 47.22 -36.79
CA MET A 353 20.84 46.19 -35.78
C MET A 353 22.11 45.53 -35.22
N SER A 354 23.18 45.42 -36.02
CA SER A 354 24.44 44.80 -35.60
C SER A 354 25.29 45.72 -34.71
N VAL A 355 25.30 47.02 -34.97
CA VAL A 355 26.00 48.04 -34.18
C VAL A 355 25.28 48.25 -32.85
N VAL A 356 23.94 48.31 -32.85
CA VAL A 356 23.17 48.38 -31.60
C VAL A 356 23.39 47.13 -30.75
N ALA A 357 23.41 45.95 -31.35
CA ALA A 357 23.74 44.69 -30.67
C ALA A 357 25.15 44.69 -30.05
N ALA A 358 26.14 45.17 -30.79
CA ALA A 358 27.54 45.25 -30.33
C ALA A 358 27.70 46.20 -29.14
N TYR A 359 27.07 47.38 -29.19
CA TYR A 359 27.12 48.36 -28.10
C TYR A 359 26.31 47.95 -26.87
N ALA A 360 25.17 47.27 -27.07
CA ALA A 360 24.35 46.77 -25.96
C ALA A 360 24.89 45.48 -25.32
N ASN A 361 25.90 44.85 -25.95
CA ASN A 361 26.41 43.52 -25.62
C ASN A 361 25.30 42.45 -25.58
N VAL A 362 24.45 42.45 -26.61
CA VAL A 362 23.31 41.54 -26.76
C VAL A 362 23.34 40.93 -28.16
N SER A 363 22.94 39.67 -28.32
CA SER A 363 22.92 39.04 -29.65
C SER A 363 21.93 39.71 -30.60
N VAL A 364 22.28 39.76 -31.90
CA VAL A 364 21.41 40.30 -32.95
C VAL A 364 20.06 39.55 -32.98
N SER A 365 20.08 38.22 -32.82
CA SER A 365 18.88 37.39 -32.80
C SER A 365 17.92 37.74 -31.64
N TYR A 366 18.46 38.18 -30.50
CA TYR A 366 17.66 38.59 -29.35
C TYR A 366 16.92 39.91 -29.60
N LEU A 367 17.54 40.86 -30.31
CA LEU A 367 16.87 42.12 -30.70
C LEU A 367 15.71 41.88 -31.67
N TYR A 368 15.84 40.92 -32.59
CA TYR A 368 14.76 40.53 -33.51
C TYR A 368 13.61 39.79 -32.83
N LYS A 369 13.83 39.19 -31.66
CA LYS A 369 12.80 38.49 -30.88
C LYS A 369 11.73 39.45 -30.33
N TYR A 370 12.05 40.74 -30.17
CA TYR A 370 11.16 41.75 -29.61
C TYR A 370 10.79 42.79 -30.70
N PRO A 371 9.56 42.74 -31.27
CA PRO A 371 9.15 43.61 -32.37
C PRO A 371 9.26 45.11 -32.08
N GLU A 372 9.06 45.51 -30.83
CA GLU A 372 9.12 46.90 -30.35
C GLU A 372 10.52 47.50 -30.53
N ILE A 373 11.58 46.76 -30.20
CA ILE A 373 12.98 47.19 -30.37
C ILE A 373 13.30 47.35 -31.86
N LYS A 374 12.84 46.39 -32.68
CA LYS A 374 13.03 46.42 -34.13
C LYS A 374 12.38 47.64 -34.77
N GLN A 375 11.12 47.93 -34.40
CA GLN A 375 10.40 49.11 -34.89
C GLN A 375 11.09 50.41 -34.44
N ARG A 376 11.57 50.46 -33.20
CA ARG A 376 12.27 51.65 -32.68
C ARG A 376 13.58 51.95 -33.41
N ILE A 377 14.40 50.93 -33.65
CA ILE A 377 15.66 51.06 -34.39
C ILE A 377 15.40 51.43 -35.86
N GLN A 378 14.32 50.90 -36.46
CA GLN A 378 13.92 51.25 -37.82
C GLN A 378 13.48 52.72 -37.92
N GLN A 379 12.64 53.21 -37.00
CA GLN A 379 12.23 54.62 -36.96
C GLN A 379 13.43 55.57 -36.82
N LEU A 380 14.38 55.24 -35.94
CA LEU A 380 15.58 56.06 -35.74
C LEU A 380 16.52 56.03 -36.95
N ARG A 381 16.54 54.92 -37.68
CA ARG A 381 17.28 54.80 -38.94
C ARG A 381 16.65 55.61 -40.06
N ASP A 382 15.33 55.63 -40.14
CA ASP A 382 14.58 56.40 -41.15
C ASP A 382 14.68 57.92 -40.89
N GLN A 383 14.88 58.33 -39.64
CA GLN A 383 15.18 59.71 -39.25
C GLN A 383 16.64 60.13 -39.52
N GLN A 384 17.54 59.17 -39.77
CA GLN A 384 18.97 59.44 -40.01
C GLN A 384 19.19 59.68 -41.52
N VAL A 385 19.18 60.95 -41.95
CA VAL A 385 19.48 61.30 -43.34
C VAL A 385 20.98 61.07 -43.61
N LEU A 386 21.31 60.04 -44.38
CA LEU A 386 22.66 59.71 -44.82
C LEU A 386 22.80 59.93 -46.34
N PRO A 387 23.97 60.37 -46.84
CA PRO A 387 24.19 60.62 -48.25
C PRO A 387 24.08 59.33 -49.07
N VAL A 388 23.32 59.40 -50.16
CA VAL A 388 23.07 58.30 -51.10
C VAL A 388 24.39 57.92 -51.78
N ARG A 389 24.77 56.63 -51.69
CA ARG A 389 25.81 56.05 -52.54
C ARG A 389 25.17 55.13 -53.59
N SER A 390 25.70 55.26 -54.80
CA SER A 390 25.38 54.46 -55.97
C SER A 390 25.54 52.96 -55.71
N ASN A 391 24.59 52.20 -56.25
CA ASN A 391 24.62 50.75 -56.31
C ASN A 391 25.85 50.30 -57.14
N ASN A 392 26.76 49.58 -56.51
CA ASN A 392 27.74 48.77 -57.23
C ASN A 392 27.24 47.34 -57.37
N SER A 393 27.08 46.95 -58.64
CA SER A 393 27.24 45.60 -59.22
C SER A 393 26.61 44.43 -58.47
N GLY A 394 25.49 43.94 -59.00
CA GLY A 394 24.96 42.63 -58.70
C GLY A 394 26.01 41.54 -58.95
N ALA A 395 26.26 40.74 -57.92
CA ALA A 395 27.00 39.50 -58.08
C ALA A 395 26.20 38.55 -59.00
N THR A 396 26.92 37.96 -59.95
CA THR A 396 26.46 37.03 -60.98
C THR A 396 25.53 35.95 -60.41
N SER A 397 24.45 35.65 -61.14
CA SER A 397 23.46 34.59 -60.87
C SER A 397 24.08 33.24 -60.42
N ALA A 398 25.29 32.95 -60.89
CA ALA A 398 26.09 31.78 -60.52
C ALA A 398 26.50 31.73 -59.03
N SER A 399 26.89 32.85 -58.39
CA SER A 399 27.31 32.87 -56.98
C SER A 399 26.12 32.66 -56.02
N ASN A 400 24.94 33.19 -56.35
CA ASN A 400 23.72 32.95 -55.57
C ASN A 400 23.29 31.49 -55.67
N GLN A 401 23.43 30.85 -56.83
CA GLN A 401 23.16 29.41 -56.98
C GLN A 401 24.13 28.57 -56.15
N VAL A 402 25.43 28.90 -56.13
CA VAL A 402 26.42 28.20 -55.30
C VAL A 402 26.09 28.35 -53.80
N ILE A 403 25.73 29.55 -53.35
CA ILE A 403 25.32 29.79 -51.95
C ILE A 403 24.04 29.02 -51.61
N ILE A 404 23.05 28.98 -52.51
CA ILE A 404 21.80 28.23 -52.30
C ILE A 404 22.08 26.73 -52.22
N ILE A 405 22.97 26.19 -53.06
CA ILE A 405 23.38 24.78 -53.02
C ILE A 405 24.08 24.48 -51.68
N GLN A 406 24.97 25.36 -51.23
CA GLN A 406 25.69 25.20 -49.97
C GLN A 406 24.75 25.30 -48.76
N LEU A 407 23.79 26.22 -48.77
CA LEU A 407 22.76 26.32 -47.72
C LEU A 407 21.83 25.10 -47.70
N ARG A 408 21.41 24.59 -48.87
CA ARG A 408 20.61 23.35 -48.95
C ARG A 408 21.39 22.15 -48.42
N SER A 409 22.69 22.05 -48.71
CA SER A 409 23.55 21.00 -48.17
C SER A 409 23.67 21.11 -46.64
N ARG A 410 23.77 22.33 -46.09
CA ARG A 410 23.85 22.56 -44.64
C ARG A 410 22.53 22.26 -43.93
N ILE A 411 21.39 22.60 -44.54
CA ILE A 411 20.07 22.24 -44.01
C ILE A 411 19.94 20.72 -43.93
N LYS A 412 20.36 20.00 -44.99
CA LYS A 412 20.32 18.54 -45.00
C LYS A 412 21.23 17.92 -43.91
N GLN A 413 22.40 18.50 -43.66
CA GLN A 413 23.26 18.09 -42.55
C GLN A 413 22.61 18.34 -41.17
N LEU A 414 22.03 19.51 -40.98
CA LEU A 414 21.34 19.87 -39.73
C LEU A 414 20.12 18.98 -39.48
N GLU A 415 19.38 18.59 -40.52
CA GLU A 415 18.26 17.65 -40.40
C GLU A 415 18.72 16.26 -39.94
N VAL A 416 19.87 15.80 -40.42
CA VAL A 416 20.49 14.53 -39.97
C VAL A 416 20.92 14.66 -38.51
N GLU A 417 21.60 15.74 -38.13
CA GLU A 417 22.04 15.99 -36.75
C GLU A 417 20.86 16.07 -35.77
N VAL A 418 19.76 16.72 -36.15
CA VAL A 418 18.53 16.76 -35.35
C VAL A 418 17.93 15.36 -35.19
N LYS A 419 17.99 14.52 -36.22
CA LYS A 419 17.49 13.13 -36.16
C LYS A 419 18.36 12.27 -35.23
N GLU A 420 19.67 12.42 -35.28
CA GLU A 420 20.61 11.77 -34.37
C GLU A 420 20.40 12.22 -32.92
N LEU A 421 20.26 13.52 -32.67
CA LEU A 421 19.98 14.06 -31.33
C LEU A 421 18.64 13.56 -30.77
N LYS A 422 17.63 13.35 -31.60
CA LYS A 422 16.36 12.72 -31.17
C LYS A 422 16.54 11.28 -30.74
N LEU A 423 17.28 10.49 -31.52
CA LEU A 423 17.64 9.10 -31.16
C LEU A 423 18.41 9.03 -29.83
N ILE A 424 19.36 9.94 -29.62
CA ILE A 424 20.12 10.03 -28.37
C ILE A 424 19.19 10.38 -27.20
N ASN A 425 18.26 11.33 -27.38
CA ASN A 425 17.31 11.69 -26.33
C ASN A 425 16.34 10.56 -25.98
N GLU A 426 15.87 9.80 -26.98
CA GLU A 426 15.03 8.62 -26.75
C GLU A 426 15.80 7.53 -25.97
N SER A 427 17.07 7.31 -26.32
CA SER A 427 17.96 6.40 -25.58
C SER A 427 18.19 6.85 -24.13
N LEU A 428 18.50 8.13 -23.91
CA LEU A 428 18.68 8.71 -22.57
C LEU A 428 17.39 8.65 -21.74
N ALA A 429 16.22 8.85 -22.36
CA ALA A 429 14.92 8.71 -21.69
C ALA A 429 14.67 7.26 -21.24
N GLY A 430 15.05 6.28 -22.06
CA GLY A 430 15.03 4.87 -21.68
C GLY A 430 15.94 4.56 -20.48
N GLN A 431 17.18 5.04 -20.52
CA GLN A 431 18.14 4.89 -19.42
C GLN A 431 17.65 5.55 -18.12
N LEU A 432 17.00 6.72 -18.21
CA LEU A 432 16.38 7.37 -17.05
C LEU A 432 15.22 6.54 -16.46
N HIS A 433 14.42 5.90 -17.31
CA HIS A 433 13.34 5.04 -16.84
C HIS A 433 13.88 3.79 -16.11
N GLU A 434 14.96 3.19 -16.61
CA GLU A 434 15.65 2.11 -15.91
C GLU A 434 16.24 2.58 -14.57
N PHE A 435 16.90 3.75 -14.55
CA PHE A 435 17.45 4.35 -13.33
C PHE A 435 16.37 4.61 -12.27
N MET A 436 15.22 5.13 -12.68
CA MET A 436 14.05 5.31 -11.82
C MET A 436 13.55 3.98 -11.24
N GLY A 437 13.57 2.91 -12.02
CA GLY A 437 13.26 1.55 -11.56
C GLY A 437 14.23 1.07 -10.48
N TYR A 438 15.54 1.26 -10.69
CA TYR A 438 16.56 0.93 -9.69
C TYR A 438 16.39 1.78 -8.41
N GLN A 439 16.07 3.07 -8.55
CA GLN A 439 15.84 3.95 -7.40
C GLN A 439 14.64 3.51 -6.56
N ALA A 440 13.55 3.06 -7.20
CA ALA A 440 12.39 2.50 -6.50
C ALA A 440 12.75 1.20 -5.76
N GLN A 441 13.60 0.35 -6.35
CA GLN A 441 14.07 -0.88 -5.70
C GLN A 441 14.97 -0.57 -4.49
N VAL A 442 15.85 0.43 -4.59
CA VAL A 442 16.69 0.88 -3.47
C VAL A 442 15.84 1.43 -2.33
N GLN A 443 14.81 2.24 -2.63
CA GLN A 443 13.88 2.74 -1.60
C GLN A 443 13.11 1.61 -0.91
N HIS A 444 12.70 0.58 -1.67
CA HIS A 444 12.08 -0.61 -1.11
C HIS A 444 13.03 -1.37 -0.17
N LEU A 445 14.29 -1.55 -0.56
CA LEU A 445 15.29 -2.21 0.30
C LEU A 445 15.62 -1.38 1.54
N GLN A 446 15.64 -0.06 1.44
CA GLN A 446 15.83 0.83 2.58
C GLN A 446 14.69 0.75 3.58
N SER A 447 13.43 0.70 3.12
CA SER A 447 12.28 0.55 4.01
C SER A 447 12.26 -0.80 4.72
N GLN A 448 12.62 -1.89 4.02
CA GLN A 448 12.81 -3.20 4.63
C GLN A 448 13.91 -3.19 5.69
N ASN A 449 15.03 -2.52 5.44
CA ASN A 449 16.12 -2.39 6.42
C ASN A 449 15.68 -1.62 7.67
N ILE A 450 14.92 -0.53 7.51
CA ILE A 450 14.36 0.22 8.66
C ILE A 450 13.42 -0.67 9.48
N GLU A 451 12.56 -1.46 8.82
CA GLU A 451 11.67 -2.40 9.50
C GLU A 451 12.47 -3.45 10.28
N LEU A 452 13.51 -4.04 9.68
CA LEU A 452 14.38 -5.01 10.34
C LEU A 452 15.15 -4.40 11.52
N GLN A 453 15.66 -3.17 11.38
CA GLN A 453 16.30 -2.44 12.48
C GLN A 453 15.33 -2.16 13.62
N SER A 454 14.09 -1.76 13.32
CA SER A 454 13.06 -1.54 14.34
C SER A 454 12.71 -2.83 15.10
N LYS A 455 12.67 -3.98 14.40
CA LYS A 455 12.48 -5.30 15.01
C LYS A 455 13.68 -5.66 15.90
N LEU A 456 14.90 -5.42 15.45
CA LEU A 456 16.11 -5.64 16.22
C LEU A 456 16.14 -4.80 17.51
N ASP A 457 15.76 -3.52 17.41
CA ASP A 457 15.70 -2.61 18.55
C ASP A 457 14.58 -2.98 19.53
N SER A 458 13.46 -3.51 19.02
CA SER A 458 12.38 -4.04 19.86
C SER A 458 12.83 -5.27 20.66
N ILE A 459 13.66 -6.13 20.06
CA ILE A 459 14.27 -7.29 20.73
C ILE A 459 15.30 -6.84 21.77
N LYS A 460 16.13 -5.84 21.45
CA LYS A 460 17.12 -5.27 22.39
C LYS A 460 16.49 -4.51 23.56
N LYS A 461 15.33 -3.89 23.38
CA LYS A 461 14.60 -3.14 24.41
C LYS A 461 13.75 -4.00 25.34
N GLN A 462 13.65 -5.31 25.10
CA GLN A 462 13.05 -6.21 26.09
C GLN A 462 13.93 -6.23 27.35
N PRO A 463 13.41 -5.88 28.54
CA PRO A 463 14.20 -5.87 29.76
C PRO A 463 14.65 -7.30 30.06
N THR A 464 15.97 -7.50 30.11
CA THR A 464 16.56 -8.70 30.71
C THR A 464 16.26 -8.66 32.20
N ILE A 465 15.21 -9.36 32.62
CA ILE A 465 14.90 -9.58 34.03
C ILE A 465 15.97 -10.53 34.57
N ILE A 466 17.11 -9.99 35.00
CA ILE A 466 18.09 -10.74 35.79
C ILE A 466 17.62 -10.67 37.25
N SER A 467 16.77 -11.63 37.61
CA SER A 467 16.41 -11.88 39.00
C SER A 467 17.60 -12.51 39.73
N SER A 468 18.13 -11.79 40.72
CA SER A 468 19.16 -12.24 41.64
C SER A 468 18.60 -13.30 42.60
N ARG A 469 18.63 -14.57 42.20
CA ARG A 469 18.54 -15.70 43.14
C ARG A 469 19.60 -16.73 42.80
N LYS A 470 20.50 -16.98 43.77
CA LYS A 470 21.44 -18.11 43.78
C LYS A 470 20.68 -19.39 43.41
N ARG A 471 20.97 -19.96 42.25
CA ARG A 471 20.52 -21.30 41.86
C ARG A 471 21.69 -22.03 41.23
N SER A 472 21.95 -23.23 41.74
CA SER A 472 22.90 -24.20 41.22
C SER A 472 22.60 -24.46 39.74
N PRO A 473 23.63 -24.63 38.89
CA PRO A 473 23.43 -24.70 37.45
C PRO A 473 22.86 -26.07 37.06
N LEU A 474 21.60 -26.09 36.62
CA LEU A 474 20.92 -27.25 36.03
C LEU A 474 20.96 -27.25 34.49
N TYR A 475 22.03 -26.69 33.91
CA TYR A 475 22.30 -26.81 32.47
C TYR A 475 23.78 -27.16 32.25
N PRO A 476 24.10 -28.08 31.33
CA PRO A 476 25.48 -28.29 30.91
C PRO A 476 25.99 -26.96 30.30
N LYS A 477 27.17 -26.52 30.73
CA LYS A 477 27.86 -25.36 30.14
C LYS A 477 27.76 -25.45 28.61
N GLN A 478 27.20 -24.44 27.95
CA GLN A 478 27.21 -24.34 26.49
C GLN A 478 28.64 -24.59 26.00
N LYS A 479 28.81 -25.60 25.15
CA LYS A 479 30.12 -25.91 24.54
C LYS A 479 30.58 -24.67 23.78
N LYS A 480 31.83 -24.25 24.01
CA LYS A 480 32.52 -23.18 23.26
C LYS A 480 32.33 -23.42 21.76
N PRO A 481 32.18 -22.37 20.92
CA PRO A 481 32.06 -22.54 19.47
C PRO A 481 33.27 -23.36 18.96
N GLU A 482 33.00 -24.55 18.47
CA GLU A 482 34.04 -25.38 17.87
C GLU A 482 34.26 -24.93 16.43
N VAL A 483 35.53 -24.74 16.06
CA VAL A 483 35.94 -24.47 14.68
C VAL A 483 35.34 -25.56 13.77
N SER A 484 34.69 -25.13 12.69
CA SER A 484 34.08 -25.96 11.66
C SER A 484 35.00 -27.11 11.23
N LEU A 485 34.42 -28.30 11.00
CA LEU A 485 35.16 -29.49 10.56
C LEU A 485 35.88 -29.24 9.23
N HIS A 486 35.33 -28.39 8.37
CA HIS A 486 35.89 -28.03 7.08
C HIS A 486 37.18 -27.19 7.21
N ILE A 487 37.19 -26.18 8.09
CA ILE A 487 38.40 -25.40 8.38
C ILE A 487 39.49 -26.29 8.99
N LYS A 488 39.11 -27.26 9.83
CA LYS A 488 40.07 -28.22 10.42
C LYS A 488 40.70 -29.13 9.37
N SER A 489 39.96 -29.57 8.34
CA SER A 489 40.53 -30.39 7.27
C SER A 489 41.49 -29.60 6.39
N GLU A 490 41.16 -28.35 6.06
CA GLU A 490 42.00 -27.46 5.26
C GLU A 490 43.32 -27.13 5.97
N LEU A 491 43.28 -26.82 7.26
CA LEU A 491 44.50 -26.58 8.05
C LEU A 491 45.40 -27.81 8.15
N ARG A 492 44.83 -29.02 8.21
CA ARG A 492 45.60 -30.27 8.20
C ARG A 492 46.27 -30.51 6.85
N ALA A 493 45.58 -30.23 5.74
CA ALA A 493 46.15 -30.34 4.40
C ALA A 493 47.37 -29.44 4.22
N LEU A 494 47.38 -28.27 4.87
CA LEU A 494 48.50 -27.32 4.87
C LEU A 494 49.55 -27.57 5.97
N GLY A 495 49.41 -28.64 6.78
CA GLY A 495 50.34 -28.95 7.87
C GLY A 495 50.32 -27.97 9.04
N ILE A 496 49.29 -27.11 9.14
CA ILE A 496 49.21 -26.05 10.16
C ILE A 496 48.57 -26.61 11.43
N LYS A 497 49.32 -26.62 12.53
CA LYS A 497 48.80 -27.00 13.85
C LYS A 497 47.88 -25.91 14.39
N LEU A 498 46.67 -26.29 14.81
CA LEU A 498 45.69 -25.38 15.39
C LEU A 498 46.10 -24.97 16.82
N THR A 499 46.85 -23.88 16.95
CA THR A 499 47.23 -23.29 18.24
C THR A 499 46.04 -22.62 18.93
N SER A 500 46.15 -22.38 20.24
CA SER A 500 45.10 -21.72 21.04
C SER A 500 44.79 -20.31 20.56
N THR A 501 45.81 -19.58 20.10
CA THR A 501 45.70 -18.24 19.51
C THR A 501 44.99 -18.26 18.16
N LEU A 502 45.38 -19.16 17.25
CA LEU A 502 44.75 -19.30 15.94
C LEU A 502 43.28 -19.77 16.06
N ARG A 503 42.98 -20.64 17.03
CA ARG A 503 41.60 -21.03 17.34
C ARG A 503 40.76 -19.83 17.78
N ARG A 504 41.33 -18.91 18.56
CA ARG A 504 40.63 -17.72 19.04
C ARG A 504 40.36 -16.74 17.91
N THR A 505 41.31 -16.54 17.00
CA THR A 505 41.15 -15.65 15.84
C THR A 505 40.17 -16.22 14.82
N ILE A 506 40.17 -17.53 14.57
CA ILE A 506 39.17 -18.17 13.69
C ILE A 506 37.76 -18.02 14.26
N ASN A 507 37.60 -18.19 15.57
CA ASN A 507 36.28 -18.06 16.22
C ASN A 507 35.79 -16.60 16.34
N SER A 508 36.65 -15.59 16.12
CA SER A 508 36.26 -14.18 16.20
C SER A 508 35.78 -13.59 14.87
N VAL A 509 35.95 -14.30 13.75
CA VAL A 509 35.60 -13.82 12.41
C VAL A 509 34.69 -14.84 11.71
N THR A 510 34.05 -14.46 10.60
CA THR A 510 33.12 -15.33 9.87
C THR A 510 33.86 -16.43 9.10
N GLU A 511 33.24 -17.60 8.95
CA GLU A 511 33.83 -18.77 8.26
C GLU A 511 34.32 -18.44 6.84
N ILE A 512 33.60 -17.57 6.11
CA ILE A 512 33.95 -17.13 4.76
C ILE A 512 35.31 -16.40 4.73
N THR A 513 35.54 -15.48 5.67
CA THR A 513 36.82 -14.74 5.76
C THR A 513 38.00 -15.66 6.06
N VAL A 514 37.77 -16.70 6.87
CA VAL A 514 38.80 -17.68 7.21
C VAL A 514 39.15 -18.55 6.00
N LEU A 515 38.14 -18.99 5.23
CA LEU A 515 38.37 -19.76 3.99
C LEU A 515 39.08 -18.94 2.92
N ASN A 516 38.71 -17.66 2.76
CA ASN A 516 39.42 -16.75 1.85
C ASN A 516 40.90 -16.59 2.25
N ALA A 517 41.18 -16.39 3.54
CA ALA A 517 42.55 -16.27 4.04
C ALA A 517 43.36 -17.58 3.86
N ILE A 518 42.72 -18.74 3.97
CA ILE A 518 43.35 -20.05 3.67
C ILE A 518 43.69 -20.17 2.18
N GLU A 519 42.80 -19.72 1.30
CA GLU A 519 43.06 -19.74 -0.15
C GLU A 519 44.20 -18.79 -0.53
N ALA A 520 44.26 -17.60 0.08
CA ALA A 520 45.37 -16.68 -0.08
C ALA A 520 46.71 -17.30 0.37
N LEU A 521 46.70 -18.06 1.47
CA LEU A 521 47.88 -18.76 1.94
C LEU A 521 48.34 -19.85 0.96
N LYS A 522 47.41 -20.58 0.33
CA LYS A 522 47.75 -21.57 -0.71
C LYS A 522 48.48 -20.90 -1.87
N GLN A 523 47.96 -19.78 -2.36
CA GLN A 523 48.60 -19.01 -3.43
C GLN A 523 49.97 -18.48 -3.02
N ALA A 524 50.10 -17.95 -1.80
CA ALA A 524 51.35 -17.38 -1.32
C ALA A 524 52.43 -18.46 -1.05
N LEU A 525 52.04 -19.70 -0.75
CA LEU A 525 52.97 -20.84 -0.66
C LEU A 525 53.50 -21.29 -2.02
N GLU A 526 52.78 -21.01 -3.12
CA GLU A 526 53.24 -21.30 -4.48
C GLU A 526 54.23 -20.23 -4.99
N THR A 527 54.14 -18.99 -4.50
CA THR A 527 54.93 -17.86 -5.00
C THR A 527 56.05 -17.38 -4.07
N GLU A 528 55.90 -17.54 -2.75
CA GLU A 528 56.83 -17.03 -1.74
C GLU A 528 57.21 -18.09 -0.69
N ASN A 529 58.46 -18.04 -0.19
CA ASN A 529 58.91 -18.95 0.87
C ASN A 529 58.46 -18.44 2.25
N ILE A 530 57.26 -18.84 2.68
CA ILE A 530 56.68 -18.44 3.96
C ILE A 530 57.28 -19.27 5.10
N ARG A 531 58.10 -18.62 5.94
CA ARG A 531 58.74 -19.23 7.13
C ARG A 531 57.76 -19.74 8.20
N SER A 532 56.55 -19.16 8.32
CA SER A 532 55.53 -19.55 9.30
C SER A 532 54.11 -19.42 8.74
N PRO A 533 53.57 -20.48 8.11
CA PRO A 533 52.24 -20.48 7.50
C PRO A 533 51.10 -20.18 8.49
N GLY A 534 51.22 -20.66 9.74
CA GLY A 534 50.22 -20.41 10.78
C GLY A 534 50.23 -18.97 11.32
N GLY A 535 51.40 -18.33 11.38
CA GLY A 535 51.53 -16.92 11.75
C GLY A 535 50.99 -16.00 10.65
N TRP A 536 51.30 -16.33 9.40
CA TRP A 536 50.79 -15.61 8.23
C TRP A 536 49.26 -15.66 8.16
N LEU A 537 48.67 -16.84 8.33
CA LEU A 537 47.21 -17.00 8.33
C LEU A 537 46.52 -16.18 9.41
N LYS A 538 47.12 -16.11 10.60
CA LYS A 538 46.62 -15.29 11.70
C LYS A 538 46.56 -13.81 11.30
N CYS A 539 47.63 -13.28 10.72
CA CYS A 539 47.69 -11.90 10.24
C CYS A 539 46.69 -11.64 9.10
N ALA A 540 46.50 -12.59 8.18
CA ALA A 540 45.53 -12.47 7.10
C ALA A 540 44.07 -12.44 7.61
N ILE A 541 43.75 -13.23 8.64
CA ILE A 541 42.43 -13.22 9.30
C ILE A 541 42.21 -11.90 10.07
N GLU A 542 43.21 -11.44 10.83
CA GLU A 542 43.14 -10.16 11.56
C GLU A 542 43.08 -8.95 10.62
N GLY A 543 43.71 -9.03 9.46
CA GLY A 543 43.70 -8.00 8.41
C GLY A 543 42.42 -7.98 7.55
N GLY A 544 41.48 -8.90 7.77
CA GLY A 544 40.20 -8.92 7.07
C GLY A 544 40.31 -9.21 5.57
N TRP A 545 41.15 -10.17 5.17
CA TRP A 545 41.43 -10.45 3.76
C TRP A 545 40.17 -10.84 2.96
N VAL A 546 39.93 -10.15 1.85
CA VAL A 546 38.84 -10.41 0.90
C VAL A 546 39.43 -10.67 -0.48
N LYS A 547 39.05 -11.78 -1.11
CA LYS A 547 39.47 -12.15 -2.46
C LYS A 547 38.96 -11.09 -3.47
N ASN A 548 39.86 -10.58 -4.32
CA ASN A 548 39.68 -9.54 -5.36
C ASN A 548 39.68 -8.05 -4.93
N GLN A 549 40.84 -7.53 -4.50
CA GLN A 549 41.17 -6.10 -4.65
C GLN A 549 42.53 -5.84 -5.35
N ALA A 550 43.10 -6.83 -6.03
CA ALA A 550 44.31 -6.66 -6.84
C ALA A 550 44.01 -6.90 -8.33
N GLN A 551 43.18 -6.05 -8.92
CA GLN A 551 43.14 -5.84 -10.39
C GLN A 551 42.59 -4.47 -10.82
N ILE A 552 42.47 -3.50 -9.90
CA ILE A 552 42.13 -2.11 -10.23
C ILE A 552 43.00 -1.18 -9.36
N SER A 553 44.33 -1.26 -9.52
CA SER A 553 45.25 -0.17 -9.14
C SER A 553 46.69 -0.41 -9.63
N LYS A 554 46.85 -0.97 -10.83
CA LYS A 554 48.11 -0.94 -11.58
C LYS A 554 47.76 -0.85 -13.06
N ASP A 555 47.61 0.39 -13.50
CA ASP A 555 48.02 0.94 -14.81
C ASP A 555 47.23 2.24 -15.04
N ASN A 556 47.98 3.33 -15.23
CA ASN A 556 47.63 4.61 -15.87
C ASN A 556 46.21 5.17 -15.76
#